data_AF-A0A553UIG8-F1
#
_entry.id   AF-A0A553UIG8-F1
#
_cell.length_a   1.000
_cell.length_b   1.000
_cell.length_c   1.000
_cell.angle_alpha   90.00
_cell.angle_beta   90.00
_cell.angle_gamma   90.00
#
_symmetry.space_group_name_H-M   'P 1'
#
loop_
_entity.id
_entity.type
_entity.pdbx_description
1 polymer ?
#
loop_
_entity_poly.entity_id
_entity_poly.type
_entity_poly.pdbx_seq_one_letter_code
_entity_poly.pdbx_strand_id
1 'polypeptide(L)'
;MFKTFKPANAYEEDFLDHAKTFEAMHLIGMFSDTPIPKMAQRFLETLNFFYKPFFDAKRGGLEMDAYLHYLAKSPVPQRRLDAYNVLGIYGSAMKDYLCFNPDGIAQNLVDDVAYLYKPHGAWDIFNDWFKALIASMLNQDAGYMEKHGIFAKNLANNPQLAPFDAMQNLYAVRVLRVIQDIDAYVDLQDITPEILQQRPTICLNPNYLNPPLQQACQTLLGQPHLEFKAQLELLGILIMDNAPCVALDTNQQPLFFYTKDAFCQALQTSFKKEF
;
A
#
# COMPACT_ATOMS: atom_id res chain seq x y z
N MET A 1 8.86 -14.41 -5.74
CA MET A 1 9.08 -13.23 -4.88
C MET A 1 9.64 -13.62 -3.50
N PHE A 2 8.90 -14.29 -2.61
CA PHE A 2 9.46 -14.68 -1.29
C PHE A 2 10.72 -15.57 -1.38
N LYS A 3 10.81 -16.48 -2.36
CA LYS A 3 12.01 -17.32 -2.58
C LYS A 3 13.28 -16.54 -2.96
N THR A 4 13.12 -15.35 -3.54
CA THR A 4 14.23 -14.52 -4.01
C THR A 4 14.60 -13.44 -3.00
N PHE A 5 13.81 -13.29 -1.93
CA PHE A 5 14.11 -12.42 -0.81
C PHE A 5 15.25 -13.04 0.00
N LYS A 6 16.26 -12.24 0.33
CA LYS A 6 17.42 -12.65 1.13
C LYS A 6 17.41 -11.82 2.42
N PRO A 7 17.01 -12.40 3.56
CA PRO A 7 17.10 -11.71 4.84
C PRO A 7 18.55 -11.30 5.13
N ALA A 8 18.75 -10.08 5.60
CA ALA A 8 20.04 -9.54 6.01
C ALA A 8 20.31 -9.76 7.51
N ASN A 9 19.25 -9.95 8.30
CA ASN A 9 19.32 -10.13 9.74
C ASN A 9 18.13 -10.98 10.26
N ALA A 10 18.16 -11.32 11.54
CA ALA A 10 17.15 -12.17 12.18
C ALA A 10 15.74 -11.54 12.14
N TYR A 11 15.63 -10.21 12.22
CA TYR A 11 14.33 -9.53 12.15
C TYR A 11 13.70 -9.67 10.76
N GLU A 12 14.48 -9.57 9.70
CA GLU A 12 13.98 -9.79 8.34
C GLU A 12 13.64 -11.27 8.06
N GLU A 13 14.35 -12.21 8.69
CA GLU A 13 14.03 -13.64 8.61
C GLU A 13 12.70 -13.92 9.29
N ASP A 14 12.53 -13.39 10.50
CA ASP A 14 11.29 -13.48 11.26
C ASP A 14 10.12 -12.83 10.51
N PHE A 15 10.32 -11.63 9.93
CA PHE A 15 9.33 -10.98 9.08
C PHE A 15 8.94 -11.86 7.88
N LEU A 16 9.92 -12.45 7.19
CA LEU A 16 9.65 -13.28 6.02
C LEU A 16 8.80 -14.50 6.37
N ASP A 17 9.08 -15.15 7.50
CA ASP A 17 8.34 -16.34 7.93
C ASP A 17 6.93 -16.01 8.44
N HIS A 18 6.78 -14.89 9.15
CA HIS A 18 5.47 -14.37 9.51
C HIS A 18 4.65 -13.94 8.28
N ALA A 19 5.28 -13.31 7.28
CA ALA A 19 4.61 -12.95 6.03
C ALA A 19 4.14 -14.20 5.26
N LYS A 20 4.96 -15.25 5.15
CA LYS A 20 4.53 -16.52 4.54
C LYS A 20 3.33 -17.13 5.29
N THR A 21 3.37 -17.11 6.63
CA THR A 21 2.30 -17.67 7.47
C THR A 21 1.02 -16.87 7.32
N PHE A 22 1.12 -15.54 7.39
CA PHE A 22 0.01 -14.62 7.18
C PHE A 22 -0.64 -14.82 5.80
N GLU A 23 0.17 -14.88 4.74
CA GLU A 23 -0.34 -15.06 3.39
C GLU A 23 -0.91 -16.47 3.12
N ALA A 24 -0.45 -17.49 3.85
CA ALA A 24 -1.10 -18.80 3.82
C ALA A 24 -2.52 -18.74 4.43
N MET A 25 -2.69 -17.99 5.53
CA MET A 25 -4.02 -17.77 6.13
C MET A 25 -4.92 -16.91 5.25
N HIS A 26 -4.36 -15.90 4.60
CA HIS A 26 -5.05 -15.13 3.57
C HIS A 26 -5.58 -16.06 2.46
N LEU A 27 -4.73 -16.93 1.91
CA LEU A 27 -5.16 -17.88 0.87
C LEU A 27 -6.30 -18.79 1.36
N ILE A 28 -6.28 -19.23 2.63
CA ILE A 28 -7.37 -19.98 3.25
C ILE A 28 -8.66 -19.14 3.29
N GLY A 29 -8.56 -17.87 3.69
CA GLY A 29 -9.68 -16.92 3.71
C GLY A 29 -10.27 -16.59 2.33
N MET A 30 -9.52 -16.83 1.24
CA MET A 30 -9.99 -16.66 -0.13
C MET A 30 -10.80 -17.86 -0.66
N PHE A 31 -10.80 -19.01 0.02
CA PHE A 31 -11.56 -20.18 -0.43
C PHE A 31 -13.04 -19.85 -0.51
N SER A 32 -13.57 -19.97 -1.73
CA SER A 32 -14.94 -19.66 -2.11
C SER A 32 -15.31 -20.55 -3.30
N ASP A 33 -16.52 -20.40 -3.85
CA ASP A 33 -16.94 -21.07 -5.09
C ASP A 33 -16.18 -20.57 -6.35
N THR A 34 -15.17 -19.71 -6.19
CA THR A 34 -14.34 -19.21 -7.29
C THR A 34 -13.43 -20.33 -7.84
N PRO A 35 -13.33 -20.50 -9.17
CA PRO A 35 -12.40 -21.48 -9.75
C PRO A 35 -10.95 -21.28 -9.30
N ILE A 36 -10.24 -22.37 -8.98
CA ILE A 36 -8.86 -22.36 -8.45
C ILE A 36 -7.91 -21.46 -9.26
N PRO A 37 -7.88 -21.49 -10.61
CA PRO A 37 -6.99 -20.62 -11.37
C PRO A 37 -7.23 -19.13 -11.14
N LYS A 38 -8.50 -18.73 -11.01
CA LYS A 38 -8.90 -17.34 -10.76
C LYS A 38 -8.58 -16.91 -9.33
N MET A 39 -8.70 -17.81 -8.37
CA MET A 39 -8.26 -17.56 -6.99
C MET A 39 -6.74 -17.41 -6.91
N ALA A 40 -5.98 -18.30 -7.55
CA ALA A 40 -4.52 -18.24 -7.59
C ALA A 40 -4.02 -16.94 -8.24
N GLN A 41 -4.66 -16.51 -9.34
CA GLN A 41 -4.36 -15.22 -9.97
C GLN A 41 -4.56 -14.06 -9.00
N ARG A 42 -5.73 -13.96 -8.36
CA ARG A 42 -6.03 -12.90 -7.37
C ARG A 42 -5.06 -12.89 -6.20
N PHE A 43 -4.69 -14.07 -5.71
CA PHE A 43 -3.71 -14.19 -4.64
C PHE A 43 -2.34 -13.65 -5.09
N LEU A 44 -1.88 -14.00 -6.29
CA LEU A 44 -0.64 -13.46 -6.83
C LEU A 44 -0.69 -11.94 -7.07
N GLU A 45 -1.81 -11.42 -7.56
CA GLU A 45 -2.06 -9.97 -7.71
C GLU A 45 -1.95 -9.27 -6.36
N THR A 46 -2.52 -9.86 -5.31
CA THR A 46 -2.40 -9.36 -3.92
C THR A 46 -0.94 -9.25 -3.49
N LEU A 47 -0.19 -10.35 -3.64
CA LEU A 47 1.21 -10.40 -3.22
C LEU A 47 2.05 -9.39 -3.98
N ASN A 48 1.79 -9.25 -5.28
CA ASN A 48 2.45 -8.26 -6.12
C ASN A 48 2.08 -6.83 -5.73
N PHE A 49 0.84 -6.56 -5.36
CA PHE A 49 0.43 -5.23 -4.95
C PHE A 49 1.11 -4.80 -3.63
N PHE A 50 1.13 -5.67 -2.62
CA PHE A 50 1.64 -5.31 -1.28
C PHE A 50 3.16 -5.46 -1.13
N TYR A 51 3.73 -6.58 -1.55
CA TYR A 51 5.12 -6.92 -1.18
C TYR A 51 6.14 -6.66 -2.30
N LYS A 52 5.74 -6.78 -3.57
CA LYS A 52 6.70 -6.63 -4.69
C LYS A 52 7.44 -5.29 -4.67
N PRO A 53 6.79 -4.12 -4.52
CA PRO A 53 7.50 -2.85 -4.50
C PRO A 53 8.50 -2.77 -3.35
N PHE A 54 8.11 -3.30 -2.19
CA PHE A 54 8.94 -3.29 -1.00
C PHE A 54 10.17 -4.20 -1.15
N PHE A 55 9.99 -5.40 -1.70
CA PHE A 55 11.10 -6.32 -1.92
C PHE A 55 12.01 -5.88 -3.07
N ASP A 56 11.47 -5.21 -4.08
CA ASP A 56 12.26 -4.58 -5.12
C ASP A 56 13.05 -3.39 -4.55
N ALA A 57 12.48 -2.61 -3.63
CA ALA A 57 13.19 -1.54 -2.93
C ALA A 57 14.34 -2.10 -2.09
N LYS A 58 14.13 -3.20 -1.35
CA LYS A 58 15.21 -3.90 -0.64
C LYS A 58 16.32 -4.35 -1.59
N ARG A 59 15.96 -4.92 -2.74
CA ARG A 59 16.96 -5.31 -3.76
C ARG A 59 17.73 -4.10 -4.30
N GLY A 60 17.09 -2.94 -4.32
CA GLY A 60 17.67 -1.65 -4.67
C GLY A 60 18.43 -0.94 -3.54
N GLY A 61 18.60 -1.58 -2.37
CA GLY A 61 19.40 -1.05 -1.27
C GLY A 61 18.62 -0.49 -0.07
N LEU A 62 17.28 -0.58 -0.07
CA LEU A 62 16.49 -0.18 1.10
C LEU A 62 16.79 -1.10 2.30
N GLU A 63 17.18 -0.51 3.43
CA GLU A 63 17.30 -1.21 4.71
C GLU A 63 15.90 -1.48 5.27
N MET A 64 15.48 -2.75 5.18
CA MET A 64 14.10 -3.15 5.41
C MET A 64 13.68 -2.95 6.87
N ASP A 65 14.55 -3.34 7.79
CA ASP A 65 14.34 -3.18 9.23
C ASP A 65 14.19 -1.71 9.60
N ALA A 66 15.09 -0.84 9.11
CA ALA A 66 15.03 0.58 9.36
C ALA A 66 13.75 1.21 8.80
N TYR A 67 13.35 0.83 7.59
CA TYR A 67 12.10 1.30 6.99
C TYR A 67 10.86 0.83 7.78
N LEU A 68 10.82 -0.42 8.23
CA LEU A 68 9.70 -0.90 9.06
C LEU A 68 9.63 -0.17 10.41
N HIS A 69 10.78 0.11 11.03
CA HIS A 69 10.84 0.93 12.24
C HIS A 69 10.45 2.38 11.99
N TYR A 70 10.77 2.91 10.82
CA TYR A 70 10.32 4.24 10.38
C TYR A 70 8.79 4.28 10.33
N LEU A 71 8.15 3.33 9.65
CA LEU A 71 6.69 3.27 9.55
C LEU A 71 5.99 3.15 10.90
N ALA A 72 6.56 2.36 11.82
CA ALA A 72 6.00 2.22 13.17
C ALA A 72 5.99 3.56 13.96
N LYS A 73 6.83 4.52 13.58
CA LYS A 73 6.95 5.84 14.19
C LYS A 73 6.35 6.96 13.33
N SER A 74 6.04 6.70 12.07
CA SER A 74 5.41 7.68 11.18
C SER A 74 3.92 7.85 11.51
N PRO A 75 3.20 8.76 10.85
CA PRO A 75 1.74 8.87 11.02
C PRO A 75 0.93 7.69 10.45
N VAL A 76 1.57 6.74 9.76
CA VAL A 76 0.90 5.60 9.09
C VAL A 76 0.02 4.77 10.05
N PRO A 77 0.47 4.37 11.26
CA PRO A 77 -0.35 3.61 12.19
C PRO A 77 -1.64 4.33 12.59
N GLN A 78 -1.59 5.65 12.79
CA GLN A 78 -2.77 6.46 13.15
C GLN A 78 -3.74 6.60 11.98
N ARG A 79 -3.22 6.62 10.75
CA ARG A 79 -4.02 6.77 9.53
C ARG A 79 -4.61 5.47 8.98
N ARG A 80 -4.38 4.32 9.63
CA ARG A 80 -5.01 3.04 9.23
C ARG A 80 -6.54 3.13 9.26
N LEU A 81 -7.11 3.82 10.26
CA LEU A 81 -8.56 4.00 10.36
C LEU A 81 -9.10 4.94 9.28
N ASP A 82 -8.38 6.01 8.95
CA ASP A 82 -8.72 6.88 7.82
C ASP A 82 -8.79 6.07 6.53
N ALA A 83 -7.78 5.22 6.30
CA ALA A 83 -7.71 4.37 5.13
C ALA A 83 -8.91 3.42 5.02
N TYR A 84 -9.29 2.80 6.14
CA TYR A 84 -10.49 1.97 6.22
C TYR A 84 -11.77 2.75 5.90
N ASN A 85 -11.96 3.91 6.53
CA ASN A 85 -13.15 4.72 6.36
C ASN A 85 -13.31 5.22 4.92
N VAL A 86 -12.22 5.71 4.32
CA VAL A 86 -12.22 6.20 2.94
C VAL A 86 -12.51 5.07 1.95
N LEU A 87 -11.87 3.89 2.11
CA LEU A 87 -12.22 2.72 1.32
C LEU A 87 -13.68 2.31 1.49
N GLY A 88 -14.24 2.41 2.70
CA GLY A 88 -15.64 2.14 2.98
C GLY A 88 -16.60 3.05 2.20
N ILE A 89 -16.29 4.34 2.15
CA ILE A 89 -17.09 5.35 1.45
C ILE A 89 -17.05 5.14 -0.06
N TYR A 90 -15.84 5.05 -0.63
CA TYR A 90 -15.68 5.01 -2.08
C TYR A 90 -15.84 3.60 -2.66
N GLY A 91 -15.39 2.57 -1.94
CA GLY A 91 -15.37 1.20 -2.44
C GLY A 91 -16.75 0.58 -2.61
N SER A 92 -17.74 0.95 -1.79
CA SER A 92 -19.11 0.47 -1.94
C SER A 92 -19.82 1.04 -3.18
N ALA A 93 -19.42 2.23 -3.62
CA ALA A 93 -20.08 3.00 -4.69
C ALA A 93 -19.24 3.12 -5.96
N MET A 94 -18.01 2.57 -5.99
CA MET A 94 -17.05 2.74 -7.10
C MET A 94 -17.62 2.36 -8.48
N LYS A 95 -18.49 1.34 -8.53
CA LYS A 95 -19.17 0.93 -9.76
C LYS A 95 -20.21 1.93 -10.25
N ASP A 96 -20.87 2.64 -9.33
CA ASP A 96 -21.87 3.64 -9.69
C ASP A 96 -21.19 4.87 -10.29
N TYR A 97 -20.02 5.27 -9.76
CA TYR A 97 -19.24 6.38 -10.30
C TYR A 97 -18.76 6.13 -11.75
N LEU A 98 -18.39 4.90 -12.10
CA LEU A 98 -18.08 4.53 -13.49
C LEU A 98 -19.24 4.79 -14.45
N CYS A 99 -20.49 4.62 -14.01
CA CYS A 99 -21.65 4.84 -14.87
C CYS A 99 -21.86 6.33 -15.20
N PHE A 100 -21.47 7.23 -14.29
CA PHE A 100 -21.58 8.68 -14.51
C PHE A 100 -20.43 9.24 -15.33
N ASN A 101 -19.26 8.60 -15.26
CA ASN A 101 -18.06 9.07 -15.94
C ASN A 101 -17.16 7.91 -16.41
N PRO A 102 -17.55 7.23 -17.49
CA PRO A 102 -16.81 6.06 -17.98
C PRO A 102 -15.42 6.40 -18.53
N ASP A 103 -15.20 7.66 -18.94
CA ASP A 103 -13.96 8.11 -19.59
C ASP A 103 -12.98 8.80 -18.63
N GLY A 104 -13.46 9.34 -17.50
CA GLY A 104 -12.62 10.04 -16.51
C GLY A 104 -12.21 9.19 -15.30
N ILE A 105 -12.88 8.06 -15.02
CA ILE A 105 -12.44 7.10 -13.99
C ILE A 105 -11.75 5.91 -14.66
N ALA A 106 -10.46 5.72 -14.38
CA ALA A 106 -9.75 4.56 -14.89
C ALA A 106 -10.26 3.24 -14.26
N GLN A 107 -10.46 2.23 -15.11
CA GLN A 107 -10.81 0.87 -14.69
C GLN A 107 -9.86 0.32 -13.61
N ASN A 108 -8.56 0.67 -13.68
CA ASN A 108 -7.56 0.28 -12.70
C ASN A 108 -7.88 0.80 -11.28
N LEU A 109 -8.37 2.04 -11.14
CA LEU A 109 -8.75 2.58 -9.82
C LEU A 109 -9.94 1.81 -9.25
N VAL A 110 -10.92 1.48 -10.10
CA VAL A 110 -12.09 0.72 -9.67
C VAL A 110 -11.70 -0.67 -9.20
N ASP A 111 -10.85 -1.34 -9.97
CA ASP A 111 -10.38 -2.68 -9.64
C ASP A 111 -9.56 -2.67 -8.35
N ASP A 112 -8.63 -1.72 -8.19
CA ASP A 112 -7.80 -1.57 -6.99
C ASP A 112 -8.65 -1.25 -5.75
N VAL A 113 -9.56 -0.27 -5.83
CA VAL A 113 -10.40 0.12 -4.68
C VAL A 113 -11.39 -0.99 -4.33
N ALA A 114 -12.04 -1.62 -5.33
CA ALA A 114 -12.95 -2.74 -5.08
C ALA A 114 -12.22 -3.96 -4.50
N TYR A 115 -10.96 -4.18 -4.91
CA TYR A 115 -10.11 -5.21 -4.36
C TYR A 115 -9.76 -4.93 -2.88
N LEU A 116 -9.39 -3.68 -2.57
CA LEU A 116 -9.04 -3.26 -1.20
C LEU A 116 -10.24 -3.19 -0.25
N TYR A 117 -11.44 -2.85 -0.76
CA TYR A 117 -12.67 -2.66 0.03
C TYR A 117 -13.42 -3.96 0.38
N LYS A 118 -13.43 -4.97 -0.49
CA LYS A 118 -14.30 -6.15 -0.32
C LYS A 118 -14.12 -6.86 1.03
N PRO A 119 -15.10 -7.66 1.48
CA PRO A 119 -14.98 -8.47 2.70
C PRO A 119 -13.95 -9.63 2.62
N HIS A 120 -13.24 -9.75 1.50
CA HIS A 120 -12.04 -10.58 1.33
C HIS A 120 -10.82 -9.74 0.89
N GLY A 121 -10.94 -8.42 0.97
CA GLY A 121 -9.88 -7.47 0.68
C GLY A 121 -8.86 -7.49 1.80
N ALA A 122 -7.69 -6.93 1.51
CA ALA A 122 -6.52 -7.00 2.37
C ALA A 122 -6.80 -6.67 3.84
N TRP A 123 -7.72 -5.73 4.12
CA TRP A 123 -8.08 -5.30 5.47
C TRP A 123 -8.98 -6.26 6.25
N ASP A 124 -9.94 -6.92 5.60
CA ASP A 124 -10.86 -7.84 6.28
C ASP A 124 -10.18 -9.19 6.57
N ILE A 125 -9.13 -9.53 5.80
CA ILE A 125 -8.22 -10.65 6.09
C ILE A 125 -7.49 -10.46 7.43
N PHE A 126 -7.26 -9.21 7.86
CA PHE A 126 -6.72 -8.89 9.18
C PHE A 126 -7.75 -8.98 10.31
N ASN A 127 -8.99 -9.38 10.05
CA ASN A 127 -9.99 -9.56 11.08
C ASN A 127 -10.00 -11.02 11.56
N ASP A 128 -10.81 -11.93 11.00
CA ASP A 128 -11.11 -13.19 11.69
C ASP A 128 -9.98 -14.24 11.64
N TRP A 129 -9.43 -14.52 10.46
CA TRP A 129 -8.35 -15.51 10.30
C TRP A 129 -7.05 -15.05 10.94
N PHE A 130 -6.77 -13.75 10.88
CA PHE A 130 -5.63 -13.15 11.54
C PHE A 130 -5.78 -13.14 13.06
N LYS A 131 -6.97 -12.82 13.58
CA LYS A 131 -7.29 -12.97 15.01
C LYS A 131 -7.12 -14.43 15.47
N ALA A 132 -7.55 -15.39 14.67
CA ALA A 132 -7.34 -16.81 14.95
C ALA A 132 -5.85 -17.19 14.96
N LEU A 133 -5.06 -16.69 14.01
CA LEU A 133 -3.60 -16.90 13.97
C LEU A 133 -2.92 -16.31 15.21
N ILE A 134 -3.22 -15.05 15.57
CA ILE A 134 -2.66 -14.41 16.76
C ILE A 134 -3.05 -15.18 18.02
N ALA A 135 -4.33 -15.55 18.17
CA ALA A 135 -4.80 -16.29 19.33
C ALA A 135 -4.07 -17.65 19.45
N SER A 136 -3.90 -18.36 18.34
CA SER A 136 -3.13 -19.61 18.28
C SER A 136 -1.67 -19.42 18.73
N MET A 137 -0.99 -18.39 18.21
CA MET A 137 0.40 -18.10 18.58
C MET A 137 0.57 -17.74 20.06
N LEU A 138 -0.43 -17.10 20.66
CA LEU A 138 -0.43 -16.74 22.08
C LEU A 138 -0.97 -17.87 22.98
N ASN A 139 -1.40 -19.00 22.40
CA ASN A 139 -2.13 -20.06 23.09
C ASN A 139 -3.34 -19.52 23.89
N GLN A 140 -4.15 -18.70 23.21
CA GLN A 140 -5.34 -18.03 23.74
C GLN A 140 -6.57 -18.38 22.90
N ASP A 141 -7.75 -18.14 23.46
CA ASP A 141 -9.02 -18.27 22.74
C ASP A 141 -9.34 -16.98 21.97
N ALA A 142 -9.54 -17.08 20.66
CA ALA A 142 -9.82 -15.93 19.81
C ALA A 142 -11.12 -15.22 20.21
N GLY A 143 -12.17 -15.97 20.58
CA GLY A 143 -13.45 -15.41 21.02
C GLY A 143 -13.34 -14.63 22.31
N TYR A 144 -12.57 -15.13 23.28
CA TYR A 144 -12.25 -14.44 24.51
C TYR A 144 -11.46 -13.16 24.23
N MET A 145 -10.45 -13.25 23.37
CA MET A 145 -9.64 -12.09 22.99
C MET A 145 -10.47 -10.98 22.33
N GLU A 146 -11.39 -11.37 21.45
CA GLU A 146 -12.31 -10.47 20.77
C GLU A 146 -13.26 -9.79 21.75
N LYS A 147 -13.94 -10.60 22.57
CA LYS A 147 -14.93 -10.12 23.54
C LYS A 147 -14.37 -9.08 24.52
N HIS A 148 -13.08 -9.15 24.83
CA HIS A 148 -12.42 -8.25 25.77
C HIS A 148 -11.54 -7.19 25.10
N GLY A 149 -11.54 -7.11 23.76
CA GLY A 149 -10.78 -6.10 23.01
C GLY A 149 -9.27 -6.16 23.22
N ILE A 150 -8.70 -7.34 23.50
CA ILE A 150 -7.27 -7.48 23.85
C ILE A 150 -6.34 -7.73 22.65
N PHE A 151 -6.88 -7.92 21.44
CA PHE A 151 -6.08 -8.09 20.21
C PHE A 151 -5.14 -6.91 19.96
N ALA A 152 -5.67 -5.68 19.91
CA ALA A 152 -4.87 -4.49 19.65
C ALA A 152 -3.78 -4.29 20.73
N LYS A 153 -4.12 -4.55 22.00
CA LYS A 153 -3.16 -4.47 23.11
C LYS A 153 -2.05 -5.51 22.96
N ASN A 154 -2.38 -6.75 22.58
CA ASN A 154 -1.37 -7.80 22.42
C ASN A 154 -0.48 -7.55 21.20
N LEU A 155 -1.04 -7.10 20.08
CA LEU A 155 -0.28 -6.73 18.89
C LEU A 155 0.73 -5.62 19.19
N ALA A 156 0.35 -4.63 19.99
CA ALA A 156 1.22 -3.52 20.35
C ALA A 156 2.32 -3.87 21.38
N ASN A 157 2.05 -4.82 22.30
CA ASN A 157 2.90 -5.05 23.47
C ASN A 157 3.68 -6.37 23.43
N ASN A 158 3.41 -7.26 22.47
CA ASN A 158 4.07 -8.55 22.40
C ASN A 158 5.15 -8.55 21.30
N PRO A 159 6.44 -8.65 21.64
CA PRO A 159 7.53 -8.63 20.66
C PRO A 159 7.40 -9.71 19.58
N GLN A 160 6.83 -10.88 19.91
CA GLN A 160 6.61 -11.97 18.94
C GLN A 160 5.61 -11.58 17.83
N LEU A 161 4.76 -10.58 18.08
CA LEU A 161 3.76 -10.11 17.11
C LEU A 161 4.21 -8.86 16.34
N ALA A 162 5.39 -8.31 16.65
CA ALA A 162 5.91 -7.12 15.99
C ALA A 162 5.96 -7.22 14.45
N PRO A 163 6.34 -8.36 13.84
CA PRO A 163 6.28 -8.52 12.40
C PRO A 163 4.88 -8.32 11.80
N PHE A 164 3.83 -8.70 12.52
CA PHE A 164 2.47 -8.50 12.05
C PHE A 164 2.03 -7.05 12.07
N ASP A 165 2.42 -6.28 13.09
CA ASP A 165 2.16 -4.84 13.08
C ASP A 165 2.94 -4.14 11.95
N ALA A 166 4.18 -4.57 11.71
CA ALA A 166 4.98 -4.11 10.58
C ALA A 166 4.31 -4.41 9.22
N MET A 167 3.72 -5.60 9.06
CA MET A 167 2.91 -5.93 7.87
C MET A 167 1.68 -5.05 7.72
N GLN A 168 0.96 -4.76 8.81
CA GLN A 168 -0.18 -3.83 8.75
C GLN A 168 0.24 -2.43 8.30
N ASN A 169 1.39 -1.95 8.77
CA ASN A 169 1.94 -0.68 8.30
C ASN A 169 2.30 -0.69 6.81
N LEU A 170 2.90 -1.78 6.31
CA LEU A 170 3.19 -1.92 4.88
C LEU A 170 1.92 -1.87 4.03
N TYR A 171 0.86 -2.52 4.50
CA TYR A 171 -0.43 -2.55 3.81
C TYR A 171 -1.08 -1.17 3.83
N ALA A 172 -1.00 -0.50 4.97
CA ALA A 172 -1.46 0.87 5.13
C ALA A 172 -0.78 1.83 4.16
N VAL A 173 0.54 1.74 3.97
CA VAL A 173 1.27 2.57 2.99
C VAL A 173 0.67 2.46 1.59
N ARG A 174 0.37 1.23 1.16
CA ARG A 174 -0.22 0.96 -0.16
C ARG A 174 -1.63 1.54 -0.29
N VAL A 175 -2.44 1.39 0.74
CA VAL A 175 -3.82 1.87 0.73
C VAL A 175 -3.86 3.40 0.81
N LEU A 176 -3.06 4.01 1.68
CA LEU A 176 -2.93 5.46 1.80
C LEU A 176 -2.52 6.10 0.47
N ARG A 177 -1.66 5.43 -0.30
CA ARG A 177 -1.31 5.87 -1.66
C ARG A 177 -2.50 5.79 -2.64
N VAL A 178 -3.28 4.70 -2.62
CA VAL A 178 -4.43 4.54 -3.52
C VAL A 178 -5.53 5.55 -3.22
N ILE A 179 -5.81 5.77 -1.93
CA ILE A 179 -6.88 6.70 -1.53
C ILE A 179 -6.45 8.18 -1.60
N GLN A 180 -5.17 8.45 -1.82
CA GLN A 180 -4.66 9.82 -1.95
C GLN A 180 -5.34 10.49 -3.13
N ASP A 181 -6.06 11.57 -2.86
CA ASP A 181 -6.88 12.30 -3.83
C ASP A 181 -7.95 11.46 -4.53
N ILE A 182 -8.43 10.37 -3.89
CA ILE A 182 -9.48 9.51 -4.47
C ILE A 182 -10.74 10.28 -4.87
N ASP A 183 -11.08 11.32 -4.12
CA ASP A 183 -12.17 12.26 -4.40
C ASP A 183 -11.95 13.01 -5.72
N ALA A 184 -10.71 13.30 -6.12
CA ALA A 184 -10.44 13.95 -7.40
C ALA A 184 -10.83 13.05 -8.59
N TYR A 185 -10.57 11.75 -8.48
CA TYR A 185 -10.95 10.80 -9.53
C TYR A 185 -12.46 10.54 -9.54
N VAL A 186 -13.09 10.52 -8.36
CA VAL A 186 -14.47 10.09 -8.21
C VAL A 186 -15.47 11.25 -8.30
N ASP A 187 -15.21 12.34 -7.60
CA ASP A 187 -16.17 13.44 -7.40
C ASP A 187 -16.02 14.56 -8.45
N LEU A 188 -14.79 14.86 -8.88
CA LEU A 188 -14.57 15.93 -9.88
C LEU A 188 -14.95 15.51 -11.29
N GLN A 189 -14.88 14.20 -11.59
CA GLN A 189 -15.19 13.55 -12.86
C GLN A 189 -14.33 14.01 -14.06
N ASP A 190 -13.95 15.28 -14.18
CA ASP A 190 -13.03 15.78 -15.19
C ASP A 190 -11.81 16.42 -14.52
N ILE A 191 -10.77 15.61 -14.29
CA ILE A 191 -9.48 16.15 -13.85
C ILE A 191 -8.91 16.99 -14.99
N THR A 192 -8.65 18.27 -14.72
CA THR A 192 -8.02 19.19 -15.68
C THR A 192 -6.54 19.43 -15.31
N PRO A 193 -5.72 19.95 -16.23
CA PRO A 193 -4.35 20.36 -15.91
C PRO A 193 -4.26 21.35 -14.73
N GLU A 194 -5.25 22.22 -14.55
CA GLU A 194 -5.32 23.15 -13.42
C GLU A 194 -5.53 22.43 -12.09
N ILE A 195 -6.37 21.38 -12.06
CA ILE A 195 -6.54 20.53 -10.88
C ILE A 195 -5.23 19.83 -10.53
N LEU A 196 -4.49 19.33 -11.54
CA LEU A 196 -3.18 18.71 -11.30
C LEU A 196 -2.16 19.68 -10.69
N GLN A 197 -2.21 20.97 -11.03
CA GLN A 197 -1.35 21.98 -10.41
C GLN A 197 -1.74 22.25 -8.94
N GLN A 198 -3.04 22.23 -8.64
CA GLN A 198 -3.54 22.43 -7.27
C GLN A 198 -3.35 21.21 -6.37
N ARG A 199 -3.36 20.01 -6.97
CA ARG A 199 -3.28 18.71 -6.30
C ARG A 199 -2.25 17.82 -6.99
N PRO A 200 -0.95 18.18 -6.94
CA PRO A 200 0.09 17.49 -7.69
C PRO A 200 0.21 16.01 -7.33
N THR A 201 -0.19 15.60 -6.11
CA THR A 201 -0.18 14.21 -5.63
C THR A 201 -1.04 13.23 -6.43
N ILE A 202 -2.01 13.72 -7.21
CA ILE A 202 -2.74 12.93 -8.22
C ILE A 202 -1.75 12.24 -9.19
N CYS A 203 -0.63 12.90 -9.50
CA CYS A 203 0.40 12.39 -10.40
C CYS A 203 1.25 11.25 -9.82
N LEU A 204 1.08 10.88 -8.55
CA LEU A 204 1.72 9.70 -7.95
C LEU A 204 0.99 8.38 -8.34
N ASN A 205 -0.17 8.49 -8.97
CA ASN A 205 -0.94 7.37 -9.51
C ASN A 205 -1.33 7.58 -10.99
N PRO A 206 -0.34 7.68 -11.92
CA PRO A 206 -0.62 8.01 -13.33
C PRO A 206 -1.47 6.96 -14.06
N ASN A 207 -1.51 5.72 -13.59
CA ASN A 207 -2.32 4.66 -14.15
C ASN A 207 -3.83 4.85 -13.98
N TYR A 208 -4.23 5.83 -13.15
CA TYR A 208 -5.62 6.20 -12.96
C TYR A 208 -6.05 7.34 -13.88
N LEU A 209 -5.15 7.86 -14.70
CA LEU A 209 -5.35 9.01 -15.56
C LEU A 209 -5.45 8.60 -17.03
N ASN A 210 -6.20 9.37 -17.81
CA ASN A 210 -6.21 9.26 -19.26
C ASN A 210 -4.86 9.74 -19.86
N PRO A 211 -4.54 9.39 -21.13
CA PRO A 211 -3.24 9.69 -21.73
C PRO A 211 -2.85 11.19 -21.75
N PRO A 212 -3.75 12.14 -22.04
CA PRO A 212 -3.43 13.57 -21.93
C PRO A 212 -2.97 14.00 -20.52
N LEU A 213 -3.68 13.55 -19.48
CA LEU A 213 -3.33 13.88 -18.09
C LEU A 213 -2.06 13.17 -17.63
N GLN A 214 -1.79 11.96 -18.13
CA GLN A 214 -0.50 11.30 -17.94
C GLN A 214 0.66 12.17 -18.44
N GLN A 215 0.56 12.75 -19.63
CA GLN A 215 1.59 13.64 -20.16
C GLN A 215 1.77 14.90 -19.31
N ALA A 216 0.68 15.50 -18.84
CA ALA A 216 0.72 16.64 -17.93
C ALA A 216 1.41 16.27 -16.60
N CYS A 217 1.08 15.10 -16.04
CA CYS A 217 1.69 14.60 -14.82
C CYS A 217 3.18 14.32 -14.95
N GLN A 218 3.64 13.79 -16.09
CA GLN A 218 5.08 13.60 -16.32
C GLN A 218 5.85 14.93 -16.24
N THR A 219 5.25 16.02 -16.72
CA THR A 219 5.85 17.36 -16.66
C THR A 219 5.86 17.89 -15.22
N LEU A 220 4.76 17.74 -14.49
CA LEU A 220 4.62 18.15 -13.09
C LEU A 220 5.58 17.42 -12.16
N LEU A 221 5.72 16.10 -12.30
CA LEU A 221 6.63 15.30 -11.48
C LEU A 221 8.10 15.71 -11.64
N GLY A 222 8.48 16.33 -12.76
CA GLY A 222 9.82 16.86 -12.99
C GLY A 222 10.14 18.16 -12.25
N GLN A 223 9.16 18.72 -11.54
CA GLN A 223 9.24 20.00 -10.83
C GLN A 223 9.20 19.80 -9.30
N PRO A 224 9.90 20.63 -8.53
CA PRO A 224 9.82 20.67 -7.08
C PRO A 224 8.40 20.95 -6.57
N HIS A 225 7.88 20.11 -5.66
CA HIS A 225 6.56 20.27 -5.04
C HIS A 225 6.60 19.75 -3.60
N LEU A 226 6.20 20.59 -2.64
CA LEU A 226 6.20 20.26 -1.21
C LEU A 226 5.27 19.07 -0.90
N GLU A 227 4.20 18.90 -1.67
CA GLU A 227 3.23 17.83 -1.49
C GLU A 227 3.84 16.45 -1.80
N PHE A 228 4.74 16.35 -2.79
CA PHE A 228 5.47 15.10 -3.06
C PHE A 228 6.40 14.75 -1.91
N LYS A 229 7.12 15.74 -1.37
CA LYS A 229 7.96 15.56 -0.19
C LYS A 229 7.14 15.13 1.03
N ALA A 230 6.00 15.77 1.28
CA ALA A 230 5.11 15.40 2.37
C ALA A 230 4.58 13.96 2.23
N GLN A 231 4.29 13.50 1.00
CA GLN A 231 3.93 12.10 0.76
C GLN A 231 5.11 11.15 0.99
N LEU A 232 6.33 11.51 0.58
CA LEU A 232 7.52 10.71 0.87
C LEU A 232 7.77 10.60 2.38
N GLU A 233 7.59 11.69 3.13
CA GLU A 233 7.71 11.69 4.59
C GLU A 233 6.57 10.90 5.26
N LEU A 234 5.35 10.96 4.76
CA LEU A 234 4.26 10.14 5.30
C LEU A 234 4.55 8.64 5.11
N LEU A 235 4.89 8.25 3.88
CA LEU A 235 4.92 6.85 3.46
C LEU A 235 6.30 6.21 3.59
N GLY A 236 7.37 7.01 3.73
CA GLY A 236 8.77 6.58 3.70
C GLY A 236 9.24 6.06 2.34
N ILE A 237 8.32 5.86 1.39
CA ILE A 237 8.59 5.41 0.02
C ILE A 237 7.50 5.93 -0.92
N LEU A 238 7.93 6.36 -2.11
CA LEU A 238 7.04 6.63 -3.23
C LEU A 238 7.17 5.52 -4.26
N ILE A 239 6.02 4.92 -4.57
CA ILE A 239 5.88 3.80 -5.48
C ILE A 239 5.02 4.25 -6.64
N MET A 240 5.26 3.71 -7.83
CA MET A 240 4.45 4.00 -9.00
C MET A 240 4.28 2.75 -9.87
N ASP A 241 3.02 2.39 -10.17
CA ASP A 241 2.64 1.10 -10.81
C ASP A 241 3.26 -0.17 -10.19
N ASN A 242 3.64 -0.15 -8.91
CA ASN A 242 4.37 -1.21 -8.21
C ASN A 242 5.90 -1.21 -8.35
N ALA A 243 6.49 -0.21 -8.99
CA ALA A 243 7.93 0.04 -8.96
C ALA A 243 8.27 1.10 -7.90
N PRO A 244 9.21 0.84 -6.98
CA PRO A 244 9.68 1.87 -6.06
C PRO A 244 10.47 2.93 -6.84
N CYS A 245 10.17 4.21 -6.64
CA CYS A 245 10.88 5.31 -7.29
C CYS A 245 11.92 5.92 -6.33
N VAL A 246 11.51 6.30 -5.11
CA VAL A 246 12.37 6.92 -4.10
C VAL A 246 11.90 6.49 -2.72
N ALA A 247 12.84 6.27 -1.79
CA ALA A 247 12.55 6.01 -0.37
C ALA A 247 13.39 6.93 0.52
N LEU A 248 13.09 6.95 1.81
CA LEU A 248 13.97 7.51 2.83
C LEU A 248 14.94 6.43 3.31
N ASP A 249 16.22 6.76 3.38
CA ASP A 249 17.24 5.94 4.02
C ASP A 249 17.22 6.11 5.55
N THR A 250 18.16 5.46 6.23
CA THR A 250 18.29 5.51 7.70
C THR A 250 18.63 6.89 8.26
N ASN A 251 19.16 7.78 7.41
CA ASN A 251 19.45 9.18 7.73
C ASN A 251 18.34 10.13 7.23
N GLN A 252 17.19 9.59 6.83
CA GLN A 252 16.07 10.32 6.23
C GLN A 252 16.47 11.10 4.96
N GLN A 253 17.46 10.59 4.23
CA GLN A 253 17.86 11.11 2.93
C GLN A 253 17.21 10.30 1.80
N PRO A 254 16.95 10.90 0.63
CA PRO A 254 16.37 10.19 -0.50
C PRO A 254 17.30 9.09 -1.05
N LEU A 255 16.82 7.85 -1.03
CA LEU A 255 17.38 6.71 -1.74
C LEU A 255 16.64 6.55 -3.09
N PHE A 256 17.37 6.73 -4.18
CA PHE A 256 16.82 6.64 -5.55
C PHE A 256 17.00 5.24 -6.14
N PHE A 257 15.90 4.64 -6.61
CA PHE A 257 15.94 3.31 -7.22
C PHE A 257 16.13 3.36 -8.74
N TYR A 258 16.87 2.41 -9.31
CA TYR A 258 16.95 2.31 -10.76
C TYR A 258 15.58 1.98 -11.37
N THR A 259 15.18 2.74 -12.40
CA THR A 259 13.91 2.53 -13.09
C THR A 259 13.98 2.93 -14.56
N LYS A 260 13.20 2.23 -15.38
CA LYS A 260 12.94 2.58 -16.79
C LYS A 260 11.63 3.34 -16.97
N ASP A 261 10.84 3.46 -15.90
CA ASP A 261 9.58 4.19 -15.93
C ASP A 261 9.84 5.70 -15.99
N ALA A 262 9.20 6.36 -16.94
CA ALA A 262 9.44 7.76 -17.26
C ALA A 262 8.93 8.74 -16.19
N PHE A 263 7.85 8.39 -15.47
CA PHE A 263 7.33 9.22 -14.40
C PHE A 263 8.13 9.05 -13.11
N CYS A 264 8.57 7.82 -12.78
CA CYS A 264 9.53 7.63 -11.68
C CYS A 264 10.81 8.43 -11.95
N GLN A 265 11.33 8.41 -13.18
CA GLN A 265 12.50 9.22 -13.56
C GLN A 265 12.25 10.72 -13.40
N ALA A 266 11.07 11.20 -13.79
CA ALA A 266 10.68 12.60 -13.60
C ALA A 266 10.65 12.96 -12.10
N LEU A 267 9.96 12.17 -11.28
CA LEU A 267 9.86 12.35 -9.83
C LEU A 267 11.25 12.36 -9.16
N GLN A 268 12.11 11.39 -9.51
CA GLN A 268 13.48 11.34 -8.99
C GLN A 268 14.30 12.57 -9.39
N THR A 269 14.08 13.11 -10.60
CA THR A 269 14.77 14.32 -11.07
C THR A 269 14.35 15.54 -10.26
N SER A 270 13.10 15.63 -9.84
CA SER A 270 12.62 16.67 -8.94
C SER A 270 13.29 16.58 -7.56
N PHE A 271 13.22 15.40 -6.93
CA PHE A 271 13.81 15.20 -5.60
C PHE A 271 15.32 15.45 -5.55
N LYS A 272 16.07 15.14 -6.61
CA LYS A 272 17.51 15.45 -6.73
C LYS A 272 17.85 16.94 -6.80
N LYS A 273 16.86 17.80 -7.05
CA LYS A 273 17.02 19.26 -7.04
C LYS A 273 16.67 19.86 -5.68
N GLU A 274 15.81 19.20 -4.90
CA GLU A 274 15.34 19.66 -3.60
C GLU A 274 16.23 19.22 -2.42
N PHE A 275 16.92 18.08 -2.55
CA PHE A 275 17.84 17.50 -1.56
C PHE A 275 19.28 17.57 -2.05
#